data_AF-A0A7J8Y395-F1
#
_entry.id   AF-A0A7J8Y395-F1
#
_cell.length_a   1.000
_cell.length_b   1.000
_cell.length_c   1.000
_cell.angle_alpha   90.00
_cell.angle_beta   90.00
_cell.angle_gamma   90.00
#
_symmetry.space_group_name_H-M   'P 1'
#
loop_
_entity.id
_entity.type
_entity.pdbx_description
1 polymer ?
#
loop_
_entity_poly.entity_id
_entity_poly.type
_entity_poly.pdbx_seq_one_letter_code
_entity_poly.pdbx_strand_id
1 'polypeptide(L)' 'MKHTFCKFCAITSFYTPRLNPDGIAVTFACLDPGTLSHVEIQNFNGKNWENFYNQSGIALQSKIHSTK' A
#
# COMPACT_ATOMS: atom_id res chain seq x y z
N MET A 1 -8.99 10.07 3.30
CA MET A 1 -7.80 9.48 2.65
C MET A 1 -6.94 10.64 2.18
N LYS A 2 -5.63 10.60 2.45
CA LYS A 2 -4.69 11.68 2.07
C LYS A 2 -3.69 11.10 1.08
N HIS A 3 -3.68 11.62 -0.15
CA HIS A 3 -2.70 11.28 -1.15
C HIS A 3 -1.61 12.35 -1.19
N THR A 4 -0.36 11.93 -1.14
CA THR A 4 0.78 12.81 -1.36
C THR A 4 1.12 12.77 -2.84
N PHE A 5 1.29 13.94 -3.44
CA PHE A 5 1.68 14.09 -4.84
C PHE A 5 2.96 14.90 -4.94
N CYS A 6 3.83 14.54 -5.88
CA CYS A 6 4.96 15.36 -6.25
C CYS A 6 4.48 16.67 -6.88
N LYS A 7 4.95 17.81 -6.36
CA LYS A 7 4.59 19.14 -6.88
C LYS A 7 5.02 19.37 -8.34
N PHE A 8 6.05 18.65 -8.79
CA PHE A 8 6.65 18.86 -10.12
C PHE A 8 6.04 17.95 -11.19
N CYS A 9 5.82 16.68 -10.88
CA CYS A 9 5.32 15.69 -11.86
C CYS A 9 3.94 15.12 -11.55
N ALA A 10 3.30 15.54 -10.45
CA ALA A 10 1.98 15.08 -10.00
C ALA A 10 1.85 13.57 -9.71
N ILE A 11 2.96 12.82 -9.66
CA ILE A 11 2.95 11.40 -9.31
C ILE A 11 2.77 11.23 -7.80
N THR A 12 1.98 10.23 -7.39
CA THR A 12 1.90 9.77 -6.00
C THR A 12 2.91 8.66 -5.77
N SER A 13 4.13 9.03 -5.37
CA SER A 13 5.18 8.04 -5.05
C SER A 13 4.87 7.30 -3.76
N PHE A 14 4.21 7.97 -2.81
CA PHE A 14 3.71 7.36 -1.57
C PHE A 14 2.45 8.06 -1.06
N TYR A 15 1.67 7.38 -0.22
CA TYR A 15 0.49 7.95 0.45
C TYR A 15 0.11 7.16 1.70
N THR A 16 -0.78 7.73 2.52
CA THR A 16 -1.40 7.03 3.67
C THR A 16 -2.71 6.37 3.22
N PRO A 17 -2.80 5.03 3.14
CA PRO A 17 -3.99 4.33 2.68
C PRO A 17 -5.17 4.45 3.65
N ARG A 18 -6.41 4.41 3.13
CA ARG A 18 -7.61 4.33 3.98
C ARG A 18 -7.65 3.03 4.79
N LEU A 19 -7.29 1.92 4.16
CA LEU A 19 -7.32 0.57 4.74
C LEU A 19 -6.12 0.27 5.65
N ASN A 20 -5.15 1.18 5.76
CA ASN A 20 -3.99 1.02 6.63
C ASN A 20 -3.52 2.40 7.10
N PRO A 21 -4.29 3.07 7.99
CA PRO A 21 -4.08 4.48 8.31
C PRO A 21 -2.76 4.79 9.02
N ASP A 22 -2.16 3.79 9.66
CA ASP A 22 -0.88 3.86 10.36
C ASP A 22 0.27 3.24 9.53
N GLY A 23 0.04 3.04 8.23
CA GLY A 23 1.02 2.57 7.26
C GLY A 23 1.27 3.58 6.12
N ILE A 24 2.27 3.26 5.29
CA ILE A 24 2.58 4.00 4.06
C ILE A 24 2.52 3.02 2.89
N ALA A 25 1.76 3.40 1.85
CA ALA A 25 1.82 2.73 0.56
C ALA A 25 2.86 3.42 -0.32
N VAL A 26 3.61 2.61 -1.08
CA VAL A 26 4.61 3.07 -2.06
C VAL A 26 4.20 2.54 -3.43
N THR A 27 4.23 3.42 -4.44
CA THR A 27 3.90 3.04 -5.81
C THR A 27 5.04 2.23 -6.41
N PHE A 28 4.80 0.95 -6.72
CA PHE A 28 5.85 0.02 -7.17
C PHE A 28 6.62 0.53 -8.41
N ALA A 29 5.92 1.20 -9.34
CA ALA A 29 6.50 1.74 -10.56
C ALA A 29 7.45 2.93 -10.32
N CYS A 30 7.49 3.47 -9.09
CA CYS A 30 8.40 4.55 -8.69
C CYS A 30 9.67 4.03 -8.01
N LEU A 31 9.87 2.72 -7.91
CA LEU A 31 11.06 2.12 -7.31
C LEU A 31 12.14 1.87 -8.36
N ASP A 32 13.40 2.07 -7.97
CA ASP A 32 14.53 1.79 -8.83
C ASP A 32 14.63 0.27 -9.12
N PRO A 33 15.04 -0.14 -10.34
CA PRO A 33 15.28 -1.52 -10.65
C PRO A 33 16.22 -2.19 -9.64
N GLY A 34 15.87 -3.37 -9.14
CA GLY A 34 16.64 -4.11 -8.13
C GLY A 34 16.27 -3.79 -6.68
N THR A 35 15.37 -2.81 -6.42
CA THR A 35 14.90 -2.50 -5.06
C THR A 35 14.08 -3.63 -4.44
N LEU A 36 13.27 -4.32 -5.25
CA LEU A 36 12.38 -5.39 -4.81
C LEU A 36 12.93 -6.75 -5.20
N SER A 37 12.97 -7.69 -4.25
CA SER A 37 13.32 -9.09 -4.50
C SER A 37 12.11 -9.96 -4.84
N HIS A 38 10.91 -9.57 -4.39
CA HIS A 38 9.66 -10.30 -4.59
C HIS A 38 8.47 -9.35 -4.61
N VAL A 39 7.45 -9.67 -5.42
CA VAL A 39 6.19 -8.94 -5.51
C VAL A 39 5.04 -9.94 -5.59
N GLU A 40 4.08 -9.79 -4.68
CA GLU A 40 2.79 -10.47 -4.74
C GLU A 40 1.71 -9.48 -5.17
N ILE A 41 0.88 -9.85 -6.14
CA ILE A 41 -0.22 -9.01 -6.64
C ILE A 41 -1.55 -9.64 -6.27
N GLN A 42 -2.33 -8.94 -5.46
CA GLN A 42 -3.70 -9.31 -5.12
C GLN A 42 -4.69 -8.33 -5.77
N ASN A 43 -5.66 -8.87 -6.50
CA ASN A 43 -6.65 -8.05 -7.19
C ASN A 43 -7.72 -7.54 -6.22
N PHE A 44 -7.98 -6.24 -6.26
CA PHE A 44 -9.04 -5.60 -5.50
C PHE A 44 -9.92 -4.76 -6.43
N ASN A 45 -11.23 -4.99 -6.38
CA ASN A 45 -12.19 -4.36 -7.28
C ASN A 45 -12.68 -2.98 -6.81
N GLY A 46 -12.25 -2.51 -5.62
CA GLY A 46 -12.66 -1.23 -5.05
C GLY A 46 -14.08 -1.18 -4.48
N LYS A 47 -14.89 -2.23 -4.67
CA LYS A 47 -16.27 -2.31 -4.19
C LYS A 47 -16.31 -2.93 -2.79
N ASN A 48 -17.28 -2.53 -1.96
CA ASN A 48 -17.48 -3.05 -0.59
C ASN A 48 -16.17 -3.11 0.21
N TRP A 49 -15.43 -2.00 0.25
CA TRP A 49 -14.08 -1.93 0.82
C TRP A 49 -14.05 -2.32 2.29
N GLU A 50 -15.13 -2.12 3.03
CA GLU A 50 -15.30 -2.53 4.43
C GLU A 50 -15.24 -4.05 4.57
N ASN A 51 -15.92 -4.79 3.69
CA ASN A 51 -15.89 -6.25 3.72
C ASN A 51 -14.51 -6.77 3.36
N PHE A 52 -13.87 -6.19 2.34
CA PHE A 52 -12.50 -6.53 1.97
C PHE A 52 -11.53 -6.27 3.12
N TYR A 53 -11.64 -5.11 3.79
CA TYR A 53 -10.81 -4.78 4.95
C TYR A 53 -10.90 -5.85 6.04
N ASN A 54 -12.13 -6.21 6.42
CA ASN A 54 -12.40 -7.17 7.49
C ASN A 54 -11.90 -8.58 7.17
N GLN A 55 -11.88 -8.98 5.89
CA GLN A 55 -11.54 -10.34 5.48
C GLN A 55 -10.08 -10.52 5.04
N SER A 56 -9.44 -9.48 4.50
CA SER A 56 -8.11 -9.57 3.88
C SER A 56 -6.94 -9.49 4.85
N GLY A 57 -7.12 -8.88 6.03
CA GLY A 57 -6.02 -8.58 6.93
C GLY A 57 -4.99 -7.59 6.35
N ILE A 58 -5.38 -6.80 5.33
CA ILE A 58 -4.46 -5.93 4.57
C ILE A 58 -3.65 -4.95 5.45
N ALA A 59 -4.21 -4.49 6.57
CA ALA A 59 -3.50 -3.60 7.50
C ALA A 59 -2.31 -4.27 8.21
N LEU A 60 -2.35 -5.59 8.38
CA LEU A 60 -1.30 -6.37 9.05
C LEU A 60 -0.09 -6.61 8.13
N GLN A 61 -0.28 -6.54 6.81
CA GLN A 61 0.76 -6.85 5.82
C GLN A 61 1.96 -5.90 5.88
N SER A 62 1.79 -4.68 6.40
CA SER A 62 2.89 -3.72 6.55
C SER A 62 3.53 -3.75 7.94
N LYS A 63 3.12 -4.65 8.83
CA LYS A 63 3.62 -4.73 10.20
C LYS A 63 4.68 -5.81 10.27
N ILE A 64 5.77 -5.51 10.96
CA ILE A 64 6.81 -6.52 11.24
C ILE A 64 6.15 -7.56 12.16
N HIS A 65 6.03 -8.80 11.68
CA HIS A 65 5.80 -9.91 12.59
C HIS A 65 7.07 -10.06 13.41
N SER A 66 7.04 -9.67 14.69
CA SER A 66 8.10 -10.10 15.61
C SER A 66 8.04 -11.61 15.70
N THR A 67 8.96 -12.29 15.02
CA THR A 67 9.33 -13.66 15.33
C THR A 67 9.81 -13.67 16.78
N LYS A 68 9.05 -14.33 17.65
CA LYS A 68 9.64 -14.94 18.84
C LYS A 68 10.36 -16.21 18.42
#